data_AF-A0AAN6RNS9-F1
#
_entry.id   AF-A0AAN6RNS9-F1
#
_cell.length_a   1.000
_cell.length_b   1.000
_cell.length_c   1.000
_cell.angle_alpha   90.00
_cell.angle_beta   90.00
_cell.angle_gamma   90.00
#
_symmetry.space_group_name_H-M   'P 1'
#
loop_
_entity.id
_entity.type
_entity.pdbx_description
1 polymer ?
#
loop_
_entity_poly.entity_id
_entity_poly.type
_entity_poly.pdbx_seq_one_letter_code
_entity_poly.pdbx_strand_id
1 'polypeptide(L)'
;MERQSLDAGEENKIEPKAWRRGAANAANGNASDAVRDQMMRHDPKWATFNSAYINEKVKFHLQNAFLEEPTEDSLLAMLSHIGLMRDPRASKDMVPDEVWEMMPPDPKIEALKKERARLKGGRYRIKGSEHEGQIRELTRLIATKEQQWKKAVKQDYRKQYFYNRPTWDMEAGGEEQEEYVEPVIDLQIPERAQLAEILCNQPDNLSPAELLELRIQAAELMVILCGKREPARPDRIRRRPLAQVQADVTVKEESPGPDPFPLLMDRKQCPRCIGDETLSREERTFKYCRPAVMFDHFDRKHARELGSARRMLCNHPKCKEEALEFKHLNHFKNHVESVHGVKLRA
;
A
#
# COMPACT_ATOMS: atom_id res chain seq x y z
N MET A 1 -1.91 -4.22 -8.67
CA MET A 1 -1.38 -4.49 -10.02
C MET A 1 -0.97 -3.19 -10.70
N GLU A 2 -1.86 -2.43 -11.34
CA GLU A 2 -1.46 -1.26 -12.15
C GLU A 2 -0.58 -0.23 -11.43
N ARG A 3 -0.93 0.14 -10.18
CA ARG A 3 -0.10 1.06 -9.41
C ARG A 3 1.26 0.46 -9.07
N GLN A 4 1.27 -0.81 -8.65
CA GLN A 4 2.48 -1.50 -8.22
C GLN A 4 3.45 -1.68 -9.39
N SER A 5 2.97 -1.95 -10.61
CA SER A 5 3.84 -2.07 -11.77
C SER A 5 4.53 -0.74 -12.09
N LEU A 6 3.79 0.37 -12.04
CA LEU A 6 4.37 1.70 -12.24
C LEU A 6 5.37 2.07 -11.14
N ASP A 7 5.06 1.75 -9.88
CA ASP A 7 5.96 1.95 -8.75
C ASP A 7 7.19 1.02 -8.82
N ALA A 8 7.10 -0.11 -9.54
CA ALA A 8 8.21 -1.06 -9.75
C ALA A 8 9.12 -0.70 -10.95
N GLY A 9 8.81 0.36 -11.69
CA GLY A 9 9.64 0.78 -12.83
C GLY A 9 9.11 0.43 -14.21
N GLU A 10 7.95 -0.21 -14.33
CA GLU A 10 7.41 -0.62 -15.63
C GLU A 10 6.94 0.60 -16.41
N GLU A 11 7.39 0.77 -17.66
CA GLU A 11 6.98 1.89 -18.53
C GLU A 11 5.46 2.06 -18.55
N ASN A 12 4.76 0.94 -18.73
CA ASN A 12 3.31 0.88 -18.83
C ASN A 12 2.66 0.19 -17.62
N LYS A 13 1.42 0.58 -17.32
CA LYS A 13 0.62 -0.09 -16.29
C LYS A 13 0.36 -1.54 -16.70
N ILE A 14 0.66 -2.50 -15.83
CA ILE A 14 0.41 -3.91 -16.09
C ILE A 14 -0.93 -4.30 -15.49
N GLU A 15 -1.87 -4.65 -16.36
CA GLU A 15 -3.21 -5.11 -16.00
C GLU A 15 -3.22 -6.62 -15.70
N PRO A 16 -4.19 -7.13 -14.93
CA PRO A 16 -4.32 -8.57 -14.65
C PRO A 16 -4.34 -9.45 -15.91
N LYS A 17 -4.92 -8.94 -17.01
CA LYS A 17 -4.94 -9.64 -18.30
C LYS A 17 -3.53 -9.88 -18.85
N ALA A 18 -2.60 -8.94 -18.67
CA ALA A 18 -1.22 -9.08 -19.14
C ALA A 18 -0.48 -10.20 -18.39
N TRP A 19 -0.66 -10.31 -17.08
CA TRP A 19 -0.11 -11.43 -16.29
C TRP A 19 -0.70 -12.77 -16.70
N ARG A 20 -2.03 -12.81 -16.88
CA ARG A 20 -2.74 -14.00 -17.34
C ARG A 20 -2.30 -14.41 -18.75
N ARG A 21 -2.05 -13.44 -19.64
CA ARG A 21 -1.44 -13.65 -20.97
C ARG A 21 -0.03 -14.21 -20.83
N GLY A 22 0.82 -13.62 -19.99
CA GLY A 22 2.18 -14.12 -19.75
C GLY A 22 2.20 -15.57 -19.28
N ALA A 23 1.41 -15.91 -18.25
CA ALA A 23 1.29 -17.27 -17.73
C ALA A 23 0.76 -18.26 -18.78
N ALA A 24 -0.26 -17.86 -19.56
CA ALA A 24 -0.81 -18.71 -20.61
C ALA A 24 0.21 -18.99 -21.73
N ASN A 25 1.02 -17.99 -22.10
CA ASN A 25 2.08 -18.17 -23.10
C ASN A 25 3.27 -18.99 -22.57
N ALA A 26 3.51 -19.00 -21.26
CA ALA A 26 4.51 -19.89 -20.66
C ALA A 26 4.08 -21.37 -20.74
N ALA A 27 2.77 -21.64 -20.67
CA ALA A 27 2.22 -22.98 -20.91
C ALA A 27 2.11 -23.32 -22.40
N ASN A 28 1.96 -22.32 -23.27
CA ASN A 28 1.80 -22.52 -24.71
C ASN A 28 3.06 -23.13 -25.33
N GLY A 29 2.94 -24.32 -25.93
CA GLY A 29 4.07 -25.08 -26.48
C GLY A 29 4.78 -25.99 -25.48
N ASN A 30 4.69 -25.69 -24.18
CA ASN A 30 5.24 -26.53 -23.09
C ASN A 30 4.21 -27.52 -22.53
N ALA A 31 2.92 -27.22 -22.66
CA ALA A 31 1.81 -28.09 -22.31
C ALA A 31 0.88 -28.24 -23.52
N SER A 32 0.08 -29.31 -23.54
CA SER A 32 -0.94 -29.48 -24.57
C SER A 32 -2.00 -28.37 -24.48
N ASP A 33 -2.64 -28.05 -25.60
CA ASP A 33 -3.70 -27.04 -25.66
C ASP A 33 -4.82 -27.31 -24.63
N ALA A 34 -5.19 -28.58 -24.44
CA ALA A 34 -6.20 -28.97 -23.46
C ALA A 34 -5.78 -28.63 -22.01
N VAL A 35 -4.52 -28.86 -21.65
CA VAL A 35 -3.99 -28.52 -20.32
C VAL A 35 -3.87 -27.00 -20.16
N ARG A 36 -3.38 -26.29 -21.17
CA ARG A 36 -3.31 -24.82 -21.17
C ARG A 36 -4.70 -24.21 -20.95
N ASP A 37 -5.70 -24.68 -21.69
CA ASP A 37 -7.05 -24.15 -21.62
C ASP A 37 -7.73 -24.55 -20.30
N GLN A 38 -7.45 -25.74 -19.76
CA GLN A 38 -7.87 -26.13 -18.41
C GLN A 38 -7.28 -25.22 -17.33
N MET A 39 -5.97 -24.93 -17.37
CA MET A 39 -5.31 -24.00 -16.43
C MET A 39 -5.96 -22.61 -16.49
N MET A 40 -6.34 -22.19 -17.70
CA MET A 40 -7.02 -20.92 -17.95
C MET A 40 -8.52 -20.98 -17.67
N ARG A 41 -9.10 -22.15 -17.39
CA ARG A 41 -10.56 -22.36 -17.27
C ARG A 41 -11.30 -21.87 -18.52
N HIS A 42 -10.72 -22.07 -19.69
CA HIS A 42 -11.38 -21.86 -20.97
C HIS A 42 -11.92 -23.19 -21.49
N ASP A 43 -13.03 -23.14 -22.20
CA ASP A 43 -13.52 -24.30 -22.93
C ASP A 43 -12.60 -24.52 -24.16
N PRO A 44 -11.94 -25.68 -24.29
CA PRO A 44 -11.05 -25.97 -25.41
C PRO A 44 -11.72 -25.87 -26.80
N LYS A 45 -13.05 -25.93 -26.86
CA LYS A 45 -13.82 -25.72 -28.10
C LYS A 45 -13.76 -24.28 -28.59
N TRP A 46 -13.35 -23.33 -27.75
CA TRP A 46 -13.33 -21.92 -28.05
C TRP A 46 -11.89 -21.45 -28.23
N ALA A 47 -11.61 -20.75 -29.33
CA ALA A 47 -10.31 -20.16 -29.63
C ALA A 47 -10.01 -18.90 -28.76
N THR A 48 -10.44 -18.90 -27.49
CA THR A 48 -10.28 -17.79 -26.55
C THR A 48 -8.81 -17.51 -26.27
N PHE A 49 -7.97 -18.55 -26.16
CA PHE A 49 -6.54 -18.34 -26.02
C PHE A 49 -5.97 -17.59 -27.23
N ASN A 50 -6.18 -18.12 -28.44
CA ASN A 50 -5.65 -17.53 -29.66
C ASN A 50 -6.13 -16.10 -29.92
N SER A 51 -7.38 -15.77 -29.55
CA SER A 51 -7.93 -14.44 -29.77
C SER A 51 -7.56 -13.41 -28.70
N ALA A 52 -7.46 -13.81 -27.42
CA ALA A 52 -7.31 -12.85 -26.32
C ALA A 52 -5.97 -12.93 -25.58
N TYR A 53 -5.30 -14.08 -25.62
CA TYR A 53 -4.14 -14.41 -24.78
C TYR A 53 -2.92 -14.89 -25.56
N ILE A 54 -2.96 -15.02 -26.88
CA ILE A 54 -1.74 -15.19 -27.65
C ILE A 54 -0.85 -13.95 -27.42
N ASN A 55 0.47 -14.16 -27.40
CA ASN A 55 1.40 -13.06 -27.23
C ASN A 55 1.28 -12.07 -28.39
N GLU A 56 1.22 -10.78 -28.08
CA GLU A 56 1.18 -9.72 -29.10
C GLU A 56 2.54 -9.50 -29.75
N LYS A 57 3.63 -9.86 -29.05
CA LYS A 57 4.99 -9.85 -29.61
C LYS A 57 5.30 -11.18 -30.27
N VAL A 58 5.70 -11.14 -31.53
CA VAL A 58 6.19 -12.31 -32.28
C VAL A 58 7.53 -12.74 -31.70
N LYS A 59 7.61 -13.98 -31.20
CA LYS A 59 8.82 -14.58 -30.62
C LYS A 59 9.47 -15.61 -31.54
N PHE A 60 9.08 -15.62 -32.80
CA PHE A 60 9.54 -16.56 -33.81
C PHE A 60 10.36 -15.82 -34.86
N HIS A 61 11.55 -16.33 -35.15
CA HIS A 61 12.47 -15.75 -36.12
C HIS A 61 12.03 -16.07 -37.56
N LEU A 62 10.95 -15.43 -38.01
CA LEU A 62 10.30 -15.70 -39.30
C LEU A 62 11.26 -15.59 -40.49
N GLN A 63 12.18 -14.63 -40.50
CA GLN A 63 13.13 -14.43 -41.59
C GLN A 63 14.04 -15.65 -41.78
N ASN A 64 14.85 -16.02 -40.78
CA ASN A 64 15.73 -17.19 -40.85
C ASN A 64 14.95 -18.48 -41.12
N ALA A 65 13.76 -18.64 -40.52
CA ALA A 65 12.92 -19.78 -40.83
C ALA A 65 12.50 -19.85 -42.32
N PHE A 66 12.23 -18.71 -42.94
CA PHE A 66 11.93 -18.62 -44.38
C PHE A 66 13.18 -18.85 -45.25
N LEU A 67 14.35 -18.42 -44.79
CA LEU A 67 15.64 -18.62 -45.46
C LEU A 67 16.24 -20.01 -45.20
N GLU A 68 15.56 -20.88 -44.45
CA GLU A 68 16.06 -22.19 -44.00
C GLU A 68 17.38 -22.11 -43.20
N GLU A 69 17.57 -20.98 -42.50
CA GLU A 69 18.70 -20.72 -41.62
C GLU A 69 18.35 -21.01 -40.14
N PRO A 70 19.36 -21.21 -39.26
CA PRO A 70 19.14 -21.38 -37.83
C PRO A 70 18.34 -20.21 -37.22
N THR A 71 17.30 -20.51 -36.42
CA THR A 71 16.51 -19.48 -35.76
C THR A 71 17.22 -18.94 -34.52
N GLU A 72 17.11 -17.63 -34.31
CA GLU A 72 17.65 -16.93 -33.14
C GLU A 72 16.53 -16.60 -32.13
N ASP A 73 15.64 -17.55 -31.89
CA ASP A 73 14.45 -17.33 -31.05
C ASP A 73 14.81 -16.94 -29.60
N SER A 74 15.97 -17.40 -29.11
CA SER A 74 16.48 -17.02 -27.78
C SER A 74 16.84 -15.53 -27.69
N LEU A 75 17.39 -14.94 -28.76
CA LEU A 75 17.69 -13.50 -28.81
C LEU A 75 16.39 -12.70 -28.87
N LEU A 76 15.43 -13.12 -29.69
CA LEU A 76 14.10 -12.48 -29.74
C LEU A 76 13.38 -12.58 -28.39
N ALA A 77 13.51 -13.70 -27.69
CA ALA A 77 12.94 -13.89 -26.35
C ALA A 77 13.58 -12.94 -25.33
N MET A 78 14.91 -12.79 -25.36
CA MET A 78 15.66 -11.85 -24.52
C MET A 78 15.22 -10.40 -24.79
N LEU A 79 15.20 -9.98 -26.05
CA LEU A 79 14.83 -8.62 -26.47
C LEU A 79 13.34 -8.31 -26.24
N SER A 80 12.49 -9.34 -26.17
CA SER A 80 11.06 -9.18 -25.89
C SER A 80 10.70 -9.28 -24.42
N HIS A 81 11.68 -9.49 -23.53
CA HIS A 81 11.44 -9.67 -22.10
C HIS A 81 10.90 -8.37 -21.48
N ILE A 82 9.90 -8.49 -20.60
CA ILE A 82 9.24 -7.32 -19.99
C ILE A 82 10.21 -6.47 -19.19
N GLY A 83 11.19 -7.11 -18.54
CA GLY A 83 12.22 -6.44 -17.77
C GLY A 83 13.15 -5.53 -18.57
N LEU A 84 13.20 -5.66 -19.92
CA LEU A 84 13.99 -4.75 -20.75
C LEU A 84 13.39 -3.33 -20.78
N MET A 85 12.07 -3.21 -20.63
CA MET A 85 11.35 -1.93 -20.63
C MET A 85 11.13 -1.39 -19.21
N ARG A 86 11.72 -2.04 -18.20
CA ARG A 86 11.60 -1.66 -16.80
C ARG A 86 12.79 -0.80 -16.40
N ASP A 87 12.52 0.39 -15.89
CA ASP A 87 13.52 1.21 -15.21
C ASP A 87 13.18 1.32 -13.72
N PRO A 88 13.92 0.63 -12.82
CA PRO A 88 13.66 0.65 -11.38
C PRO A 88 13.68 2.05 -10.75
N ARG A 89 14.35 3.03 -11.37
CA ARG A 89 14.40 4.43 -10.91
C ARG A 89 13.07 5.15 -11.12
N ALA A 90 12.23 4.64 -12.01
CA ALA A 90 10.98 5.29 -12.40
C ALA A 90 9.80 4.87 -11.53
N SER A 91 9.43 5.70 -10.55
CA SER A 91 8.19 5.50 -9.78
C SER A 91 6.95 6.06 -10.48
N LYS A 92 5.74 5.68 -10.04
CA LYS A 92 4.48 6.24 -10.59
C LYS A 92 4.44 7.78 -10.51
N ASP A 93 5.04 8.34 -9.48
CA ASP A 93 5.07 9.78 -9.21
C ASP A 93 6.52 10.24 -9.14
N MET A 94 7.12 10.40 -10.31
CA MET A 94 8.52 10.82 -10.47
C MET A 94 8.65 12.28 -10.91
N VAL A 95 7.56 13.05 -10.85
CA VAL A 95 7.57 14.48 -11.20
C VAL A 95 8.25 15.24 -10.06
N PRO A 96 9.39 15.91 -10.29
CA PRO A 96 10.06 16.69 -9.26
C PRO A 96 9.18 17.84 -8.73
N ASP A 97 9.42 18.26 -7.49
CA ASP A 97 8.67 19.35 -6.86
C ASP A 97 8.89 20.67 -7.62
N GLU A 98 10.07 20.89 -8.17
CA GLU A 98 10.42 22.05 -9.00
C GLU A 98 9.55 22.13 -10.26
N VAL A 99 9.27 20.97 -10.89
CA VAL A 99 8.38 20.89 -12.05
C VAL A 99 6.96 21.25 -11.63
N TRP A 100 6.50 20.82 -10.46
CA TRP A 100 5.18 21.22 -9.95
C TRP A 100 5.09 22.72 -9.65
N GLU A 101 6.15 23.34 -9.14
CA GLU A 101 6.20 24.76 -8.83
C GLU A 101 6.22 25.65 -10.09
N MET A 102 6.90 25.21 -11.15
CA MET A 102 6.96 25.95 -12.42
C MET A 102 5.68 25.82 -13.26
N MET A 103 4.86 24.81 -12.99
CA MET A 103 3.68 24.52 -13.78
C MET A 103 2.56 25.54 -13.54
N PRO A 104 2.05 26.22 -14.60
CA PRO A 104 0.94 27.14 -14.43
C PRO A 104 -0.32 26.38 -13.99
N PRO A 105 -1.14 26.97 -13.09
CA PRO A 105 -2.38 26.35 -12.67
C PRO A 105 -3.36 26.27 -13.85
N ASP A 106 -4.10 25.16 -13.96
CA ASP A 106 -5.09 24.96 -15.03
C ASP A 106 -6.14 26.10 -14.99
N PRO A 107 -6.27 26.90 -16.08
CA PRO A 107 -7.20 28.03 -16.14
C PRO A 107 -8.64 27.66 -15.81
N LYS A 108 -9.07 26.43 -16.13
CA LYS A 108 -10.42 25.93 -15.83
C LYS A 108 -10.59 25.67 -14.34
N ILE A 109 -9.57 25.13 -13.68
CA ILE A 109 -9.59 24.91 -12.22
C ILE A 109 -9.62 26.25 -11.50
N GLU A 110 -8.83 27.23 -11.96
CA GLU A 110 -8.82 28.57 -11.37
C GLU A 110 -10.14 29.31 -11.58
N ALA A 111 -10.78 29.17 -12.75
CA ALA A 111 -12.12 29.70 -12.97
C ALA A 111 -13.15 29.11 -11.99
N LEU A 112 -13.11 27.79 -11.76
CA LEU A 112 -13.99 27.13 -10.79
C LEU A 112 -13.72 27.57 -9.35
N LYS A 113 -12.45 27.76 -8.97
CA LYS A 113 -12.07 28.28 -7.64
C LYS A 113 -12.58 29.71 -7.44
N LYS A 114 -12.45 30.58 -8.44
CA LYS A 114 -12.99 31.95 -8.42
C LYS A 114 -14.51 31.95 -8.27
N GLU A 115 -15.21 31.07 -9.00
CA GLU A 115 -16.66 30.94 -8.88
C GLU A 115 -17.10 30.47 -7.49
N ARG A 116 -16.39 29.46 -6.95
CA ARG A 116 -16.62 29.00 -5.57
C ARG A 116 -16.38 30.12 -4.55
N ALA A 117 -15.34 30.93 -4.75
CA ALA A 117 -15.02 32.05 -3.86
C ALA A 117 -16.10 33.14 -3.92
N ARG A 118 -16.62 33.44 -5.13
CA ARG A 118 -17.72 34.39 -5.35
C ARG A 118 -18.99 33.95 -4.61
N LEU A 119 -19.41 32.69 -4.77
CA LEU A 119 -20.58 32.14 -4.09
C LEU A 119 -20.40 32.05 -2.57
N LYS A 120 -19.17 31.85 -2.09
CA LYS A 120 -18.86 31.81 -0.66
C LYS A 120 -18.87 33.21 -0.03
N GLY A 121 -18.61 34.28 -0.80
CA GLY A 121 -18.66 35.67 -0.33
C GLY A 121 -17.84 35.93 0.93
N GLY A 122 -16.70 35.24 1.08
CA GLY A 122 -15.84 35.34 2.28
C GLY A 122 -16.35 34.60 3.54
N ARG A 123 -17.56 34.01 3.53
CA ARG A 123 -18.12 33.32 4.71
C ARG A 123 -17.37 32.04 5.02
N TYR A 124 -16.85 31.88 6.24
CA TYR A 124 -16.16 30.64 6.64
C TYR A 124 -17.11 29.42 6.69
N ARG A 125 -18.36 29.63 7.12
CA ARG A 125 -19.39 28.60 7.27
C ARG A 125 -20.39 28.65 6.11
N ILE A 126 -20.56 27.53 5.42
CA ILE A 126 -21.46 27.39 4.25
C ILE A 126 -22.85 26.83 4.62
N LYS A 127 -23.02 26.35 5.86
CA LYS A 127 -24.25 25.68 6.31
C LYS A 127 -25.38 26.69 6.44
N GLY A 128 -26.46 26.51 5.68
CA GLY A 128 -27.61 27.41 5.66
C GLY A 128 -27.49 28.60 4.70
N SER A 129 -26.49 28.60 3.80
CA SER A 129 -26.46 29.57 2.70
C SER A 129 -27.32 29.08 1.53
N GLU A 130 -27.95 30.00 0.80
CA GLU A 130 -28.72 29.72 -0.42
C GLU A 130 -27.91 28.90 -1.44
N HIS A 131 -26.62 29.20 -1.59
CA HIS A 131 -25.71 28.53 -2.52
C HIS A 131 -25.00 27.30 -1.95
N GLU A 132 -25.42 26.74 -0.81
CA GLU A 132 -24.69 25.64 -0.14
C GLU A 132 -24.49 24.42 -1.06
N GLY A 133 -25.55 24.02 -1.77
CA GLY A 133 -25.49 22.90 -2.71
C GLY A 133 -24.51 23.13 -3.86
N GLN A 134 -24.55 24.33 -4.45
CA GLN A 134 -23.65 24.73 -5.54
C GLN A 134 -22.19 24.80 -5.08
N ILE A 135 -21.92 25.33 -3.88
CA ILE A 135 -20.57 25.40 -3.31
C ILE A 135 -20.02 23.98 -3.07
N ARG A 136 -20.84 23.05 -2.56
CA ARG A 136 -20.44 21.66 -2.37
C ARG A 136 -20.17 20.96 -3.70
N GLU A 137 -20.97 21.22 -4.72
CA GLU A 137 -20.76 20.68 -6.07
C GLU A 137 -19.46 21.20 -6.69
N LEU A 138 -19.25 22.51 -6.67
CA LEU A 138 -18.00 23.12 -7.14
C LEU A 138 -16.79 22.58 -6.38
N THR A 139 -16.91 22.35 -5.06
CA THR A 139 -15.82 21.76 -4.27
C THR A 139 -15.47 20.35 -4.75
N ARG A 140 -16.47 19.51 -5.02
CA ARG A 140 -16.26 18.16 -5.56
C ARG A 140 -15.67 18.22 -6.96
N LEU A 141 -16.18 19.11 -7.81
CA LEU A 141 -15.72 19.27 -9.18
C LEU A 141 -14.26 19.75 -9.24
N ILE A 142 -13.88 20.75 -8.43
CA ILE A 142 -12.50 21.23 -8.31
C ILE A 142 -11.60 20.08 -7.88
N ALA A 143 -11.95 19.34 -6.83
CA ALA A 143 -11.15 18.21 -6.35
C ALA A 143 -10.95 17.14 -7.44
N THR A 144 -12.01 16.79 -8.17
CA THR A 144 -11.94 15.85 -9.30
C THR A 144 -11.05 16.37 -10.42
N LYS A 145 -11.18 17.65 -10.78
CA LYS A 145 -10.38 18.26 -11.85
C LYS A 145 -8.90 18.37 -11.47
N GLU A 146 -8.59 18.74 -10.24
CA GLU A 146 -7.22 18.76 -9.71
C GLU A 146 -6.60 17.34 -9.71
N GLN A 147 -7.37 16.32 -9.34
CA GLN A 147 -6.90 14.93 -9.42
C GLN A 147 -6.66 14.47 -10.86
N GLN A 148 -7.55 14.83 -11.80
CA GLN A 148 -7.40 14.53 -13.22
C GLN A 148 -6.16 15.21 -13.80
N TRP A 149 -5.98 16.50 -13.53
CA TRP A 149 -4.82 17.27 -13.96
C TRP A 149 -3.51 16.67 -13.41
N LYS A 150 -3.43 16.44 -12.10
CA LYS A 150 -2.25 15.79 -11.49
C LYS A 150 -1.96 14.43 -12.11
N LYS A 151 -2.99 13.64 -12.40
CA LYS A 151 -2.83 12.34 -13.05
C LYS A 151 -2.26 12.48 -14.47
N ALA A 152 -2.76 13.43 -15.26
CA ALA A 152 -2.29 13.67 -16.62
C ALA A 152 -0.81 14.10 -16.63
N VAL A 153 -0.44 15.07 -15.79
CA VAL A 153 0.95 15.54 -15.67
C VAL A 153 1.91 14.39 -15.32
N LYS A 154 1.55 13.56 -14.33
CA LYS A 154 2.37 12.38 -13.97
C LYS A 154 2.52 11.39 -15.12
N GLN A 155 1.45 11.17 -15.88
CA GLN A 155 1.48 10.26 -17.02
C GLN A 155 2.34 10.82 -18.16
N ASP A 156 2.21 12.11 -18.46
CA ASP A 156 2.95 12.74 -19.56
C ASP A 156 4.43 12.89 -19.22
N TYR A 157 4.76 13.28 -17.99
CA TYR A 157 6.14 13.32 -17.52
C TYR A 157 6.80 11.94 -17.58
N ARG A 158 6.10 10.89 -17.12
CA ARG A 158 6.61 9.51 -17.22
C ARG A 158 6.82 9.08 -18.67
N LYS A 159 5.90 9.39 -19.58
CA LYS A 159 6.09 9.11 -21.02
C LYS A 159 7.32 9.82 -21.59
N GLN A 160 7.50 11.09 -21.25
CA GLN A 160 8.69 11.86 -21.67
C GLN A 160 9.97 11.26 -21.11
N TYR A 161 9.95 10.82 -19.83
CA TYR A 161 11.07 10.13 -19.21
C TYR A 161 11.46 8.87 -19.98
N PHE A 162 10.53 7.92 -20.19
CA PHE A 162 10.84 6.67 -20.91
C PHE A 162 11.21 6.88 -22.37
N TYR A 163 10.63 7.90 -23.02
CA TYR A 163 10.98 8.26 -24.40
C TYR A 163 12.41 8.80 -24.52
N ASN A 164 12.85 9.64 -23.58
CA ASN A 164 14.17 10.29 -23.63
C ASN A 164 15.27 9.52 -22.90
N ARG A 165 14.93 8.63 -21.95
CA ARG A 165 15.91 7.92 -21.11
C ARG A 165 16.97 7.17 -21.92
N PRO A 166 16.63 6.42 -22.99
CA PRO A 166 17.64 5.75 -23.81
C PRO A 166 18.66 6.73 -24.40
N THR A 167 18.22 7.92 -24.84
CA THR A 167 19.09 8.96 -25.37
C THR A 167 20.02 9.50 -24.28
N TRP A 168 19.49 9.81 -23.10
CA TRP A 168 20.29 10.30 -21.97
C TRP A 168 21.33 9.26 -21.51
N ASP A 169 20.97 7.97 -21.49
CA ASP A 169 21.89 6.89 -21.15
C ASP A 169 23.01 6.75 -22.19
N MET A 170 22.73 6.95 -23.48
CA MET A 170 23.75 6.99 -24.52
C MET A 170 24.67 8.21 -24.39
N GLU A 171 24.11 9.39 -24.11
CA GLU A 171 24.86 10.64 -23.95
C GLU A 171 25.76 10.64 -22.71
N ALA A 172 25.33 9.98 -21.62
CA ALA A 172 26.09 9.87 -20.37
C ALA A 172 27.30 8.92 -20.46
N GLY A 173 27.53 8.25 -21.59
CA GLY A 173 28.74 7.46 -21.85
C GLY A 173 28.98 6.27 -20.91
N GLY A 174 27.99 5.88 -20.10
CA GLY A 174 28.07 4.79 -19.13
C GLY A 174 28.79 5.12 -17.81
N GLU A 175 29.27 6.36 -17.60
CA GLU A 175 30.04 6.76 -16.41
C GLU A 175 29.15 7.29 -15.26
N GLU A 176 27.98 7.85 -15.57
CA GLU A 176 27.00 8.36 -14.58
C GLU A 176 25.70 7.54 -14.61
N GLN A 177 25.80 6.24 -14.31
CA GLN A 177 24.60 5.47 -14.00
C GLN A 177 24.11 5.89 -12.62
N GLU A 178 23.02 6.67 -12.56
CA GLU A 178 22.29 6.90 -11.31
C GLU A 178 22.03 5.54 -10.64
N GLU A 179 22.71 5.28 -9.51
CA GLU A 179 22.64 4.01 -8.81
C GLU A 179 21.22 3.80 -8.29
N TYR A 180 20.62 2.67 -8.70
CA TYR A 180 19.32 2.29 -8.18
C TYR A 180 19.47 1.80 -6.74
N VAL A 181 18.97 2.59 -5.79
CA VAL A 181 18.82 2.17 -4.41
C VAL A 181 17.45 1.52 -4.24
N GLU A 182 17.44 0.24 -3.89
CA GLU A 182 16.19 -0.48 -3.63
C GLU A 182 15.44 0.19 -2.46
N PRO A 183 14.16 0.56 -2.62
CA PRO A 183 13.44 1.28 -1.59
C PRO A 183 13.23 0.37 -0.37
N VAL A 184 13.55 0.90 0.81
CA VAL A 184 13.29 0.20 2.08
C VAL A 184 11.80 -0.06 2.25
N ILE A 185 11.41 -1.34 2.28
CA ILE A 185 10.02 -1.74 2.46
C ILE A 185 9.68 -1.70 3.95
N ASP A 186 9.09 -0.59 4.40
CA ASP A 186 8.57 -0.44 5.75
C ASP A 186 7.22 -1.17 5.92
N LEU A 187 7.28 -2.36 6.55
CA LEU A 187 6.12 -3.18 6.88
C LEU A 187 5.77 -3.02 8.37
N GLN A 188 4.66 -2.32 8.63
CA GLN A 188 4.20 -2.03 10.00
C GLN A 188 3.75 -3.26 10.80
N ILE A 189 3.43 -4.36 10.12
CA ILE A 189 3.05 -5.62 10.76
C ILE A 189 4.28 -6.53 10.78
N PRO A 190 4.83 -6.87 11.96
CA PRO A 190 6.06 -7.63 12.06
C PRO A 190 5.93 -9.03 11.45
N GLU A 191 4.78 -9.67 11.58
CA GLU A 191 4.53 -10.99 10.97
C GLU A 191 4.59 -10.93 9.45
N ARG A 192 4.17 -9.81 8.86
CA ARG A 192 4.28 -9.59 7.41
C ARG A 192 5.72 -9.33 6.99
N ALA A 193 6.49 -8.62 7.80
CA ALA A 193 7.91 -8.38 7.55
C ALA A 193 8.70 -9.70 7.55
N GLN A 194 8.48 -10.54 8.57
CA GLN A 194 9.09 -11.87 8.65
C GLN A 194 8.67 -12.77 7.48
N LEU A 195 7.39 -12.76 7.12
CA LEU A 195 6.92 -13.53 5.98
C LEU A 195 7.55 -13.06 4.66
N ALA A 196 7.75 -11.76 4.47
CA ALA A 196 8.42 -11.22 3.29
C ALA A 196 9.88 -11.71 3.21
N GLU A 197 10.59 -11.76 4.33
CA GLU A 197 11.96 -12.30 4.37
C GLU A 197 12.00 -13.76 3.95
N ILE A 198 11.11 -14.59 4.51
CA ILE A 198 11.06 -16.03 4.19
C ILE A 198 10.68 -16.28 2.73
N LEU A 199 9.72 -15.52 2.19
CA LEU A 199 9.19 -15.77 0.84
C LEU A 199 9.97 -15.09 -0.28
N CYS A 200 10.60 -13.95 -0.02
CA CYS A 200 11.27 -13.14 -1.04
C CYS A 200 12.80 -13.21 -0.96
N ASN A 201 13.36 -13.41 0.24
CA ASN A 201 14.81 -13.39 0.49
C ASN A 201 15.32 -14.75 1.00
N GLN A 202 14.69 -15.85 0.55
CA GLN A 202 15.05 -17.20 0.97
C GLN A 202 16.48 -17.54 0.48
N PRO A 203 17.36 -18.09 1.34
CA PRO A 203 18.67 -18.56 0.90
C PRO A 203 18.57 -19.72 -0.09
N ASP A 204 19.46 -19.75 -1.08
CA ASP A 204 19.49 -20.80 -2.12
C ASP A 204 20.08 -22.13 -1.62
N ASN A 205 20.85 -22.10 -0.53
CA ASN A 205 21.66 -23.21 -0.04
C ASN A 205 21.08 -23.94 1.18
N LEU A 206 19.75 -23.99 1.29
CA LEU A 206 19.06 -24.63 2.41
C LEU A 206 19.06 -26.15 2.32
N SER A 207 19.28 -26.82 3.45
CA SER A 207 19.02 -28.24 3.59
C SER A 207 17.50 -28.54 3.55
N PRO A 208 17.09 -29.78 3.23
CA PRO A 208 15.68 -30.15 3.27
C PRO A 208 14.99 -29.91 4.62
N ALA A 209 15.74 -30.04 5.73
CA ALA A 209 15.22 -29.80 7.07
C ALA A 209 14.99 -28.31 7.35
N GLU A 210 15.94 -27.44 6.99
CA GLU A 210 15.78 -25.98 7.12
C GLU A 210 14.66 -25.45 6.23
N LEU A 211 14.52 -25.98 5.02
CA LEU A 211 13.43 -25.62 4.13
C LEU A 211 12.06 -26.03 4.70
N LEU A 212 11.97 -27.19 5.36
CA LEU A 212 10.75 -27.61 6.04
C LEU A 212 10.41 -26.67 7.20
N GLU A 213 11.41 -26.31 8.00
CA GLU A 213 11.25 -25.40 9.15
C GLU A 213 10.76 -24.02 8.70
N LEU A 214 11.36 -23.44 7.66
CA LEU A 214 10.92 -22.16 7.09
C LEU A 214 9.48 -22.22 6.56
N ARG A 215 9.07 -23.36 5.97
CA ARG A 215 7.69 -23.55 5.52
C ARG A 215 6.70 -23.63 6.68
N ILE A 216 7.08 -24.28 7.77
CA ILE A 216 6.26 -24.32 9.00
C ILE A 216 6.11 -22.90 9.56
N GLN A 217 7.23 -22.18 9.71
CA GLN A 217 7.23 -20.79 10.18
C GLN A 217 6.39 -19.88 9.29
N ALA A 218 6.52 -19.99 7.96
CA ALA A 218 5.69 -19.23 7.02
C ALA A 218 4.20 -19.53 7.19
N ALA A 219 3.82 -20.79 7.41
CA ALA A 219 2.43 -21.19 7.64
C ALA A 219 1.88 -20.62 8.96
N GLU A 220 2.67 -20.69 10.04
CA GLU A 220 2.30 -20.11 11.34
C GLU A 220 2.14 -18.59 11.25
N LEU A 221 3.08 -17.90 10.61
CA LEU A 221 3.02 -16.46 10.36
C LEU A 221 1.81 -16.07 9.53
N MET A 222 1.46 -16.84 8.50
CA MET A 222 0.24 -16.63 7.71
C MET A 222 -1.02 -16.75 8.58
N VAL A 223 -1.09 -17.74 9.47
CA VAL A 223 -2.22 -17.91 10.41
C VAL A 223 -2.31 -16.71 11.37
N ILE A 224 -1.20 -16.29 11.96
CA ILE A 224 -1.17 -15.12 12.86
C ILE A 224 -1.59 -13.86 12.10
N LEU A 225 -1.06 -13.66 10.89
CA LEU A 225 -1.35 -12.51 10.04
C LEU A 225 -2.84 -12.43 9.68
N CYS A 226 -3.52 -13.55 9.45
CA CYS A 226 -4.98 -13.58 9.24
C CYS A 226 -5.78 -13.00 10.42
N GLY A 227 -5.24 -13.06 11.64
CA GLY A 227 -5.82 -12.44 12.84
C GLY A 227 -5.47 -10.96 13.02
N LYS A 228 -4.60 -10.39 12.18
CA LYS A 228 -4.18 -8.99 12.25
C LYS A 228 -4.98 -8.13 11.29
N ARG A 229 -5.18 -6.87 11.68
CA ARG A 229 -5.79 -5.83 10.87
C ARG A 229 -4.69 -4.98 10.25
N GLU A 230 -4.78 -4.76 8.94
CA GLU A 230 -3.89 -3.79 8.30
C GLU A 230 -4.15 -2.39 8.87
N PRO A 231 -3.11 -1.69 9.34
CA PRO A 231 -3.25 -0.32 9.81
C PRO A 231 -3.80 0.53 8.65
N ALA A 232 -4.81 1.35 8.95
CA ALA A 232 -5.37 2.23 7.93
C ALA A 232 -4.27 3.17 7.45
N ARG A 233 -3.89 3.10 6.16
CA ARG A 233 -2.84 3.92 5.53
C ARG A 233 -2.82 5.33 6.13
N PRO A 234 -1.83 5.67 6.95
CA PRO A 234 -1.81 6.97 7.56
C PRO A 234 -1.13 7.94 6.59
N ASP A 235 -1.91 8.46 5.63
CA ASP A 235 -1.50 9.64 4.85
C ASP A 235 -1.15 10.85 5.77
N ARG A 236 -1.50 10.77 7.06
CA ARG A 236 -1.23 11.79 8.07
C ARG A 236 -0.02 11.55 8.97
N ILE A 237 0.52 10.33 9.07
CA ILE A 237 1.69 10.07 9.94
C ILE A 237 3.01 10.31 9.17
N ARG A 238 2.99 10.22 7.84
CA ARG A 238 4.18 10.39 6.99
C ARG A 238 4.64 11.84 6.75
N ARG A 239 4.03 12.85 7.38
CA ARG A 239 4.52 14.26 7.33
C ARG A 239 5.41 14.61 8.52
N ARG A 240 6.40 13.76 8.80
CA ARG A 240 7.65 14.22 9.41
C ARG A 240 8.76 13.85 8.42
N PRO A 241 9.51 14.81 7.88
CA PRO A 241 10.72 14.47 7.14
C PRO A 241 11.60 13.65 8.09
N LEU A 242 11.98 12.44 7.67
CA LEU A 242 13.06 11.69 8.30
C LEU A 242 14.36 12.41 7.91
N ALA A 243 14.56 13.62 8.44
CA ALA A 243 15.85 14.25 8.43
C ALA A 243 16.67 13.57 9.53
N GLN A 244 17.63 12.76 9.11
CA GLN A 244 18.84 12.38 9.84
C GLN A 244 18.64 11.95 11.30
N VAL A 245 18.44 10.65 11.50
CA VAL A 245 19.03 9.98 12.66
C VAL A 245 19.75 8.73 12.15
N GLN A 246 20.92 8.95 11.55
CA GLN A 246 21.99 7.97 11.69
C GLN A 246 22.38 8.01 13.17
N ALA A 247 21.93 7.02 13.93
CA ALA A 247 22.52 6.69 15.20
C ALA A 247 22.81 5.19 15.15
N ASP A 248 24.10 4.89 15.24
CA ASP A 248 24.71 3.58 15.24
C ASP A 248 23.84 2.52 15.92
N VAL A 249 23.56 1.45 15.16
CA VAL A 249 23.14 0.16 15.72
C VAL A 249 24.34 -0.42 16.46
N THR A 250 24.60 0.08 17.65
CA THR A 250 25.33 -0.66 18.66
C THR A 250 24.29 -1.30 19.56
N VAL A 251 24.18 -2.62 19.46
CA VAL A 251 23.44 -3.47 20.40
C VAL A 251 24.08 -3.28 21.77
N LYS A 252 23.57 -2.31 22.54
CA LYS A 252 23.72 -2.32 23.99
C LYS A 252 22.55 -3.11 24.53
N GLU A 253 22.85 -4.15 25.30
CA GLU A 253 21.90 -4.81 26.17
C GLU A 253 21.28 -3.76 27.11
N GLU A 254 20.12 -3.24 26.71
CA GLU A 254 19.35 -2.34 27.55
C GLU A 254 18.42 -3.17 28.43
N SER A 255 18.61 -3.00 29.74
CA SER A 255 17.66 -3.21 30.84
C SER A 255 16.19 -3.31 30.40
N PRO A 256 15.35 -4.14 31.05
CA PRO A 256 13.97 -4.38 30.59
C PRO A 256 13.24 -3.07 30.33
N GLY A 257 12.95 -2.82 29.05
CA GLY A 257 12.32 -1.58 28.60
C GLY A 257 11.00 -1.32 29.33
N PRO A 258 10.54 -0.06 29.39
CA PRO A 258 9.29 0.27 30.05
C PRO A 258 8.16 -0.58 29.47
N ASP A 259 7.40 -1.22 30.37
CA ASP A 259 6.28 -2.09 30.04
C ASP A 259 5.43 -1.47 28.91
N PRO A 260 5.30 -2.15 27.75
CA PRO A 260 4.59 -1.59 26.60
C PRO A 260 3.10 -1.39 26.85
N PHE A 261 2.53 -2.05 27.86
CA PHE A 261 1.12 -1.97 28.23
C PHE A 261 0.97 -1.76 29.75
N PRO A 262 1.38 -0.58 30.27
CA PRO A 262 1.32 -0.31 31.69
C PRO A 262 -0.13 -0.28 32.15
N LEU A 263 -0.38 -0.82 33.34
CA LEU A 263 -1.74 -0.87 33.91
C LEU A 263 -2.34 0.54 34.04
N LEU A 264 -1.52 1.51 34.45
CA LEU A 264 -1.83 2.94 34.43
C LEU A 264 -1.54 3.51 33.04
N MET A 265 -2.60 3.92 32.35
CA MET A 265 -2.53 4.41 30.98
C MET A 265 -2.33 5.94 30.92
N ASP A 266 -1.78 6.43 29.81
CA ASP A 266 -1.79 7.87 29.53
C ASP A 266 -3.23 8.31 29.22
N ARG A 267 -3.66 9.47 29.76
CA ARG A 267 -5.02 10.03 29.55
C ARG A 267 -5.36 10.28 28.08
N LYS A 268 -4.35 10.28 27.20
CA LYS A 268 -4.50 10.45 25.75
C LYS A 268 -4.52 9.11 24.99
N GLN A 269 -4.49 7.97 25.66
CA GLN A 269 -4.60 6.65 25.03
C GLN A 269 -6.02 6.10 25.12
N CYS A 270 -6.40 5.29 24.13
CA CYS A 270 -7.72 4.67 24.11
C CYS A 270 -7.71 3.35 24.92
N PRO A 271 -8.53 3.23 25.99
CA PRO A 271 -8.56 2.05 26.85
C PRO A 271 -9.10 0.79 26.17
N ARG A 272 -9.78 0.93 25.03
CA ARG A 272 -10.24 -0.21 24.22
C ARG A 272 -9.21 -0.66 23.20
N CYS A 273 -8.58 0.28 22.48
CA CYS A 273 -7.61 -0.04 21.43
C CYS A 273 -6.35 -0.70 21.99
N ILE A 274 -5.91 -0.34 23.20
CA ILE A 274 -4.70 -0.91 23.80
C ILE A 274 -4.75 -2.44 23.96
N GLY A 275 -5.95 -2.97 24.13
CA GLY A 275 -6.24 -4.38 24.31
C GLY A 275 -6.61 -5.15 23.05
N ASP A 276 -6.70 -4.46 21.92
CA ASP A 276 -7.10 -5.05 20.65
C ASP A 276 -5.87 -5.66 19.96
N GLU A 277 -5.74 -6.99 20.05
CA GLU A 277 -4.62 -7.75 19.48
C GLU A 277 -4.64 -7.83 17.96
N THR A 278 -5.75 -7.43 17.34
CA THR A 278 -5.84 -7.30 15.88
C THR A 278 -5.11 -6.06 15.39
N LEU A 279 -4.90 -5.03 16.24
CA LEU A 279 -4.20 -3.80 15.89
C LEU A 279 -2.68 -3.93 16.08
N SER A 280 -1.91 -3.11 15.35
CA SER A 280 -0.46 -3.04 15.52
C SER A 280 -0.07 -2.48 16.89
N ARG A 281 1.16 -2.74 17.37
CA ARG A 281 1.66 -2.18 18.64
C ARG A 281 1.56 -0.65 18.68
N GLU A 282 1.82 0.01 17.56
CA GLU A 282 1.74 1.47 17.44
C GLU A 282 0.31 1.98 17.56
N GLU A 283 -0.65 1.31 16.91
CA GLU A 283 -2.07 1.69 16.97
C GLU A 283 -2.65 1.44 18.38
N ARG A 284 -2.24 0.34 19.02
CA ARG A 284 -2.64 0.00 20.40
C ARG A 284 -2.13 1.03 21.41
N THR A 285 -0.92 1.56 21.20
CA THR A 285 -0.27 2.53 22.11
C THR A 285 -0.44 3.99 21.67
N PHE A 286 -1.23 4.24 20.61
CA PHE A 286 -1.39 5.56 20.00
C PHE A 286 -1.85 6.63 21.01
N LYS A 287 -1.15 7.77 21.00
CA LYS A 287 -1.45 8.93 21.84
C LYS A 287 -2.12 10.02 21.01
N TYR A 288 -3.38 10.31 21.32
CA TYR A 288 -4.09 11.42 20.69
C TYR A 288 -3.49 12.77 21.10
N CYS A 289 -3.64 13.78 20.23
CA CYS A 289 -3.14 15.12 20.51
C CYS A 289 -3.78 15.75 21.76
N ARG A 290 -5.04 15.42 22.05
CA ARG A 290 -5.80 15.92 23.21
C ARG A 290 -6.77 14.84 23.72
N PRO A 291 -7.03 14.77 25.05
CA PRO A 291 -8.03 13.84 25.61
C PRO A 291 -9.41 13.97 24.97
N ALA A 292 -9.84 15.19 24.64
CA ALA A 292 -11.11 15.43 23.96
C ALA A 292 -11.25 14.65 22.64
N VAL A 293 -10.17 14.57 21.86
CA VAL A 293 -10.15 13.85 20.57
C VAL A 293 -10.14 12.33 20.80
N MET A 294 -9.46 11.87 21.85
CA MET A 294 -9.50 10.46 22.27
C MET A 294 -10.94 10.05 22.66
N PHE A 295 -11.64 10.89 23.42
CA PHE A 295 -13.04 10.64 23.79
C PHE A 295 -13.96 10.58 22.57
N ASP A 296 -13.84 11.52 21.63
CA ASP A 296 -14.64 11.50 20.40
C ASP A 296 -14.35 10.24 19.56
N HIS A 297 -13.10 9.76 19.54
CA HIS A 297 -12.77 8.47 18.94
C HIS A 297 -13.45 7.32 19.68
N PHE A 298 -13.35 7.27 21.01
CA PHE A 298 -13.96 6.22 21.83
C PHE A 298 -15.48 6.16 21.64
N ASP A 299 -16.16 7.29 21.70
CA ASP A 299 -17.61 7.38 21.55
C ASP A 299 -18.05 6.96 20.14
N ARG A 300 -17.29 7.36 19.12
CA ARG A 300 -17.61 7.03 17.73
C ARG A 300 -17.34 5.57 17.37
N LYS A 301 -16.25 4.99 17.87
CA LYS A 301 -15.76 3.67 17.46
C LYS A 301 -16.20 2.55 18.39
N HIS A 302 -16.21 2.79 19.70
CA HIS A 302 -16.34 1.74 20.70
C HIS A 302 -17.65 1.83 21.49
N ALA A 303 -18.16 3.03 21.76
CA ALA A 303 -19.34 3.18 22.63
C ALA A 303 -20.61 2.55 22.07
N ARG A 304 -20.80 2.52 20.74
CA ARG A 304 -21.94 1.83 20.11
C ARG A 304 -21.88 0.32 20.29
N GLU A 305 -20.69 -0.26 20.15
CA GLU A 305 -20.45 -1.70 20.34
C GLU A 305 -20.65 -2.08 21.80
N LEU A 306 -20.11 -1.29 22.73
CA LEU A 306 -20.28 -1.49 24.17
C LEU A 306 -21.73 -1.30 24.62
N GLY A 307 -22.45 -0.31 24.08
CA GLY A 307 -23.86 -0.08 24.40
C GLY A 307 -24.80 -1.17 23.90
N SER A 308 -24.39 -1.94 22.90
CA SER A 308 -25.17 -3.06 22.33
C SER A 308 -24.75 -4.43 22.87
N ALA A 309 -23.61 -4.51 23.56
CA ALA A 309 -23.07 -5.75 24.09
C ALA A 309 -23.85 -6.19 25.34
N ARG A 310 -24.30 -7.46 25.37
CA ARG A 310 -24.91 -8.07 26.58
C ARG A 310 -23.92 -8.18 27.75
N ARG A 311 -22.62 -8.23 27.46
CA ARG A 311 -21.51 -8.30 28.41
C ARG A 311 -20.34 -7.50 27.86
N MET A 312 -19.78 -6.60 28.67
CA MET A 312 -18.60 -5.80 28.33
C MET A 312 -17.40 -6.34 29.08
N LEU A 313 -16.30 -6.60 28.37
CA LEU A 313 -15.03 -7.03 28.95
C LEU A 313 -14.01 -5.90 28.88
N CYS A 314 -13.09 -5.84 29.86
CA CYS A 314 -11.89 -5.03 29.70
C CYS A 314 -10.90 -5.77 28.78
N ASN A 315 -10.47 -5.10 27.71
CA ASN A 315 -9.54 -5.73 26.76
C ASN A 315 -8.06 -5.53 27.17
N HIS A 316 -7.78 -4.75 28.22
CA HIS A 316 -6.39 -4.46 28.62
C HIS A 316 -5.64 -5.78 28.91
N PRO A 317 -4.40 -5.97 28.41
CA PRO A 317 -3.67 -7.24 28.55
C PRO A 317 -3.61 -7.75 30.00
N LYS A 318 -3.37 -6.84 30.95
CA LYS A 318 -3.31 -7.13 32.38
C LYS A 318 -4.66 -7.35 33.09
N CYS A 319 -5.77 -7.05 32.43
CA CYS A 319 -7.13 -7.29 32.96
C CYS A 319 -7.81 -8.49 32.30
N LYS A 320 -7.22 -9.06 31.23
CA LYS A 320 -7.75 -10.26 30.56
C LYS A 320 -7.69 -11.49 31.47
N GLU A 321 -6.65 -11.60 32.29
CA GLU A 321 -6.47 -12.71 33.23
C GLU A 321 -7.55 -12.74 34.33
N GLU A 322 -8.07 -11.57 34.72
CA GLU A 322 -9.12 -11.45 35.75
C GLU A 322 -10.55 -11.64 35.19
N ALA A 323 -10.71 -11.77 33.86
CA ALA A 323 -11.99 -11.99 33.16
C ALA A 323 -13.14 -11.09 33.65
N LEU A 324 -12.86 -9.81 33.91
CA LEU A 324 -13.83 -8.87 34.48
C LEU A 324 -14.98 -8.58 33.49
N GLU A 325 -16.15 -9.16 33.78
CA GLU A 325 -17.40 -8.94 33.04
C GLU A 325 -18.24 -7.80 33.64
N PHE A 326 -18.54 -6.78 32.84
CA PHE A 326 -19.40 -5.66 33.21
C PHE A 326 -20.76 -5.75 32.51
N LYS A 327 -21.85 -5.63 33.28
CA LYS A 327 -23.23 -5.61 32.77
C LYS A 327 -23.69 -4.22 32.30
N HIS A 328 -23.08 -3.15 32.80
CA HIS A 328 -23.46 -1.77 32.45
C HIS A 328 -22.24 -0.91 32.09
N LEU A 329 -22.43 0.02 31.15
CA LEU A 329 -21.37 0.86 30.59
C LEU A 329 -20.71 1.72 31.67
N ASN A 330 -21.48 2.16 32.66
CA ASN A 330 -20.97 2.95 33.78
C ASN A 330 -20.00 2.15 34.66
N HIS A 331 -20.22 0.84 34.87
CA HIS A 331 -19.27 0.01 35.61
C HIS A 331 -17.96 -0.17 34.86
N PHE A 332 -18.04 -0.33 33.53
CA PHE A 332 -16.84 -0.35 32.68
C PHE A 332 -16.08 0.99 32.75
N LYS A 333 -16.78 2.13 32.62
CA LYS A 333 -16.16 3.46 32.73
C LYS A 333 -15.49 3.67 34.10
N ASN A 334 -16.13 3.24 35.18
CA ASN A 334 -15.56 3.33 36.53
C ASN A 334 -14.31 2.46 36.69
N HIS A 335 -14.30 1.23 36.15
CA HIS A 335 -13.11 0.37 36.14
C HIS A 335 -11.96 1.02 35.37
N VAL A 336 -12.23 1.62 34.21
CA VAL A 336 -11.22 2.32 33.42
C VAL A 336 -10.67 3.56 34.16
N GLU A 337 -11.50 4.28 34.90
CA GLU A 337 -11.03 5.41 35.72
C GLU A 337 -10.21 4.94 36.93
N SER A 338 -10.65 3.89 37.64
CA SER A 338 -10.01 3.44 38.88
C SER A 338 -8.75 2.58 38.66
N VAL A 339 -8.76 1.69 37.67
CA VAL A 339 -7.67 0.75 37.39
C VAL A 339 -6.69 1.33 36.36
N HIS A 340 -7.20 2.00 35.33
CA HIS A 340 -6.37 2.51 34.22
C HIS A 340 -6.09 4.01 34.29
N GLY A 341 -6.73 4.77 35.19
CA GLY A 341 -6.50 6.21 35.37
C GLY A 341 -7.05 7.09 34.24
N VAL A 342 -7.93 6.55 33.37
CA VAL A 342 -8.50 7.26 32.22
C VAL A 342 -9.97 7.56 32.47
N LYS A 343 -10.30 8.83 32.67
CA LYS A 343 -11.69 9.28 32.86
C LYS A 343 -12.41 9.44 31.53
N LEU A 344 -13.30 8.51 31.19
CA LEU A 344 -14.18 8.61 30.01
C LEU A 344 -15.35 9.59 30.28
N ARG A 345 -15.88 10.23 29.22
CA ARG A 345 -17.05 11.12 29.37
C ARG A 345 -18.27 10.34 29.87
N ALA A 346 -19.09 10.99 30.69
CA ALA A 346 -20.31 10.43 31.28
C ALA A 346 -21.30 9.97 30.20
#